data_AF-A0A2S1QBP5-F1
#
_entry.id   AF-A0A2S1QBP5-F1
#
_cell.length_a   1.000
_cell.length_b   1.000
_cell.length_c   1.000
_cell.angle_alpha   90.00
_cell.angle_beta   90.00
_cell.angle_gamma   90.00
#
_symmetry.space_group_name_H-M   'P 1'
#
loop_
_entity.id
_entity.type
_entity.pdbx_description
1 polymer ?
#
loop_
_entity_poly.entity_id
_entity_poly.type
_entity_poly.pdbx_seq_one_letter_code
_entity_poly.pdbx_strand_id
1 'polypeptide(L)'
;MTKTLKYHLRSLSIIVIIAMIYISLKTVAILVISMTLPSSQLVKFTDVIKSEFFKKGFDNPSNWIAIIFIILLTILNLYLLKLLLISNKLIKEYKNGELLTDEITKKLTLIGEGFLNYGLSYAALFMIIGVFFYNNVSSITDVLPRLIVCFIFGKLILLLAAISKKGVLLKQENDLTI
;
A
#
# COMPACT_ATOMS: atom_id res chain seq x y z
N MET A 1 -13.88 -9.19 26.76
CA MET A 1 -13.00 -9.40 25.59
C MET A 1 -11.90 -10.39 25.98
N THR A 2 -11.95 -11.61 25.44
CA THR A 2 -11.07 -12.75 25.79
C THR A 2 -9.59 -12.40 25.58
N LYS A 3 -8.71 -12.82 26.50
CA LYS A 3 -7.25 -12.50 26.48
C LYS A 3 -6.63 -12.74 25.10
N THR A 4 -7.04 -13.81 24.42
CA THR A 4 -6.60 -14.20 23.07
C THR A 4 -6.83 -13.12 22.00
N LEU A 5 -8.01 -12.50 21.95
CA LEU A 5 -8.35 -11.46 20.98
C LEU A 5 -7.46 -10.21 21.13
N LYS A 6 -7.12 -9.84 22.38
CA LYS A 6 -6.19 -8.74 22.65
C LYS A 6 -4.78 -9.02 22.13
N TYR A 7 -4.31 -10.27 22.18
CA TYR A 7 -3.02 -10.67 21.62
C TYR A 7 -3.02 -10.64 20.08
N HIS A 8 -4.09 -11.12 19.44
CA HIS A 8 -4.22 -11.05 17.97
C HIS A 8 -4.28 -9.62 17.44
N LEU A 9 -5.01 -8.72 18.10
CA LEU A 9 -5.04 -7.30 17.71
C LEU A 9 -3.66 -6.63 17.94
N ARG A 10 -2.95 -7.02 19.00
CA ARG A 10 -1.60 -6.52 19.26
C ARG A 10 -0.60 -7.00 18.20
N SER A 11 -0.63 -8.27 17.81
CA SER A 11 0.23 -8.77 16.74
C SER A 11 -0.08 -8.09 15.42
N LEU A 12 -1.35 -7.87 15.09
CA LEU A 12 -1.77 -7.18 13.87
C LEU A 12 -1.27 -5.72 13.84
N SER A 13 -1.37 -5.00 14.96
CA SER A 13 -0.79 -3.65 15.08
C SER A 13 0.73 -3.64 14.92
N ILE A 14 1.45 -4.62 15.49
CA ILE A 14 2.91 -4.75 15.30
C ILE A 14 3.26 -4.98 13.83
N ILE A 15 2.54 -5.88 13.14
CA ILE A 15 2.74 -6.15 11.72
C ILE A 15 2.55 -4.88 10.88
N VAL A 16 1.50 -4.10 11.17
CA VAL A 16 1.25 -2.82 10.48
C VAL A 16 2.37 -1.81 10.74
N ILE A 17 2.88 -1.74 11.97
CA ILE A 17 4.03 -0.86 12.32
C ILE A 17 5.29 -1.27 11.57
N ILE A 18 5.61 -2.57 11.54
CA ILE A 18 6.76 -3.09 10.78
C ILE A 18 6.62 -2.76 9.29
N ALA A 19 5.42 -2.93 8.72
CA ALA A 19 5.15 -2.55 7.34
C ALA A 19 5.36 -1.05 7.09
N MET A 20 4.88 -0.18 8.00
CA MET A 20 5.10 1.28 7.91
C MET A 20 6.58 1.65 7.97
N ILE A 21 7.35 1.03 8.88
CA ILE A 21 8.79 1.27 8.99
C ILE A 21 9.50 0.83 7.70
N TYR A 22 9.18 -0.37 7.20
CA TYR A 22 9.75 -0.90 5.96
C TYR A 22 9.47 0.00 4.75
N ILE A 23 8.22 0.47 4.59
CA ILE A 23 7.86 1.36 3.47
C ILE A 23 8.51 2.73 3.62
N SER A 24 8.59 3.27 4.83
CA SER A 24 9.28 4.54 5.10
C SER A 24 10.76 4.45 4.75
N LEU A 25 11.46 3.41 5.22
CA LEU A 25 12.87 3.17 4.91
C LEU A 25 13.08 3.01 3.40
N LYS A 26 12.23 2.24 2.73
CA LYS A 26 12.30 2.06 1.27
C LYS A 26 12.11 3.40 0.53
N THR A 27 11.16 4.21 0.96
CA THR A 27 10.89 5.52 0.34
C THR A 27 12.03 6.49 0.55
N VAL A 28 12.59 6.55 1.76
CA VAL A 28 13.77 7.37 2.07
C VAL A 28 14.98 6.91 1.27
N ALA A 29 15.25 5.60 1.18
CA ALA A 29 16.36 5.06 0.39
C ALA A 29 16.25 5.48 -1.09
N ILE A 30 15.05 5.40 -1.68
CA ILE A 30 14.77 5.85 -3.05
C ILE A 30 15.08 7.34 -3.22
N LEU A 31 14.63 8.17 -2.27
CA LEU A 31 14.87 9.62 -2.31
C LEU A 31 16.37 9.95 -2.18
N VAL A 32 17.07 9.30 -1.26
CA VAL A 32 18.52 9.46 -1.08
C VAL A 32 19.26 9.09 -2.37
N ILE A 33 18.94 7.94 -2.98
CA ILE A 33 19.51 7.53 -4.28
C ILE A 33 19.23 8.59 -5.35
N SER A 34 18.04 9.18 -5.38
CA SER A 34 17.73 10.23 -6.36
C SER A 34 18.45 11.57 -6.14
N MET A 35 18.83 11.89 -4.90
CA MET A 35 19.46 13.17 -4.55
C MET A 35 20.99 13.14 -4.58
N THR A 36 21.62 11.99 -4.34
CA THR A 36 23.09 11.88 -4.20
C THR A 36 23.83 11.58 -5.51
N LEU A 37 23.11 11.19 -6.56
CA LEU A 37 23.70 10.81 -7.85
C LEU A 37 23.88 11.89 -8.93
N PRO A 38 23.49 13.18 -8.80
CA PRO A 38 23.65 14.13 -9.90
C PRO A 38 25.05 14.75 -10.05
N SER A 39 26.05 14.38 -9.23
CA SER A 39 27.34 15.11 -9.19
C SER A 39 28.51 14.47 -9.96
N SER A 40 28.38 13.25 -10.50
CA SER A 40 29.45 12.64 -11.30
C SER A 40 28.94 12.18 -12.67
N GLN A 41 29.54 12.70 -13.74
CA GLN A 41 29.18 12.42 -15.14
C GLN A 41 29.36 10.95 -15.57
N LEU A 42 29.78 10.05 -14.66
CA LEU A 42 30.11 8.65 -14.94
C LEU A 42 28.93 7.68 -14.77
N VAL A 43 27.89 8.04 -14.01
CA VAL A 43 26.71 7.18 -13.80
C VAL A 43 25.44 7.98 -14.07
N LYS A 44 24.66 7.61 -15.10
CA LYS A 44 23.39 8.30 -15.38
C LYS A 44 22.36 7.83 -14.35
N PHE A 45 21.52 8.77 -13.90
CA PHE A 45 20.41 8.47 -12.99
C PHE A 45 19.50 7.32 -13.50
N THR A 46 19.31 7.24 -14.82
CA THR A 46 18.57 6.16 -15.50
C THR A 46 19.17 4.78 -15.27
N ASP A 47 20.50 4.67 -15.18
CA ASP A 47 21.19 3.39 -14.98
C ASP A 47 20.97 2.85 -13.57
N VAL A 48 20.86 3.74 -12.58
CA VAL A 48 20.54 3.38 -11.20
C VAL A 48 19.08 2.95 -11.06
N ILE A 49 18.15 3.67 -11.68
CA ILE A 49 16.73 3.25 -11.67
C ILE A 49 16.56 1.91 -12.39
N LYS A 50 17.27 1.70 -13.50
CA LYS A 50 17.27 0.42 -14.19
C LYS A 50 17.84 -0.69 -13.34
N SER A 51 18.99 -0.50 -12.71
CA SER A 51 19.63 -1.53 -11.88
C SER A 51 18.81 -1.86 -10.62
N GLU A 52 18.03 -0.92 -10.09
CA GLU A 52 17.22 -1.18 -8.89
C GLU A 52 15.85 -1.78 -9.23
N PHE A 53 15.14 -1.22 -10.23
CA PHE A 53 13.74 -1.53 -10.50
C PHE A 53 13.50 -2.33 -11.79
N PHE A 54 14.38 -2.19 -12.79
CA PHE A 54 14.19 -2.76 -14.12
C PHE A 54 15.42 -3.54 -14.59
N LYS A 55 15.98 -4.40 -13.72
CA LYS A 55 17.25 -5.14 -13.94
C LYS A 55 17.33 -5.88 -15.27
N LYS A 56 16.19 -6.36 -15.77
CA LYS A 56 16.06 -7.12 -17.03
C LYS A 56 15.65 -6.24 -18.23
N GLY A 57 15.61 -4.92 -18.05
CA GLY A 57 15.33 -3.99 -19.13
C GLY A 57 16.48 -3.90 -20.11
N PHE A 58 16.16 -3.72 -21.39
CA PHE A 58 17.15 -3.58 -22.45
C PHE A 58 17.50 -2.12 -22.70
N ASP A 59 16.53 -1.21 -22.56
CA ASP A 59 16.70 0.19 -22.95
C ASP A 59 17.02 1.11 -21.77
N ASN A 60 17.56 2.28 -22.10
CA ASN A 60 17.81 3.38 -21.18
C ASN A 60 17.05 4.62 -21.66
N PRO A 61 15.86 4.90 -21.07
CA PRO A 61 15.07 6.05 -21.47
C PRO A 61 15.70 7.37 -21.02
N SER A 62 15.06 8.50 -21.38
CA SER A 62 15.49 9.83 -20.92
C SER A 62 15.44 9.94 -19.39
N ASN A 63 16.33 10.78 -18.82
CA ASN A 63 16.35 11.06 -17.37
C ASN A 63 15.00 11.56 -16.84
N TRP A 64 14.23 12.27 -17.66
CA TRP A 64 12.90 12.75 -17.29
C TRP A 64 11.94 11.62 -16.93
N ILE A 65 12.00 10.50 -17.66
CA ILE A 65 11.14 9.34 -17.39
C ILE A 65 11.49 8.71 -16.03
N ALA A 66 12.79 8.60 -15.74
CA ALA A 66 13.26 8.11 -14.44
C ALA A 66 12.79 9.02 -13.29
N ILE A 67 12.83 10.35 -13.48
CA ILE A 67 12.37 11.33 -12.49
C ILE A 67 10.86 11.19 -12.27
N ILE A 68 10.07 11.14 -13.35
CA ILE A 68 8.61 10.96 -13.29
C ILE A 68 8.26 9.67 -12.55
N PHE A 69 8.95 8.57 -12.86
CA PHE A 69 8.76 7.30 -12.17
C PHE A 69 8.99 7.40 -10.67
N ILE A 70 10.08 8.04 -10.22
CA ILE A 70 10.37 8.21 -8.79
C ILE A 70 9.34 9.09 -8.09
N ILE A 71 8.89 10.17 -8.73
CA ILE A 71 7.85 11.05 -8.17
C ILE A 71 6.56 10.26 -7.98
N LEU A 72 6.10 9.56 -9.01
CA LEU A 72 4.87 8.75 -8.95
C LEU A 72 4.98 7.63 -7.92
N LEU A 73 6.12 6.93 -7.87
CA LEU A 73 6.38 5.88 -6.89
C LEU A 73 6.38 6.41 -5.46
N THR A 74 6.97 7.59 -5.23
CA THR A 74 6.98 8.25 -3.93
C THR A 74 5.57 8.62 -3.48
N ILE A 75 4.78 9.26 -4.36
CA ILE A 75 3.38 9.61 -4.08
C ILE A 75 2.59 8.34 -3.71
N LEU A 76 2.80 7.26 -4.45
CA LEU A 76 2.10 6.01 -4.22
C LEU A 76 2.50 5.34 -2.89
N ASN A 77 3.77 5.40 -2.50
CA ASN A 77 4.22 4.93 -1.19
C ASN A 77 3.66 5.78 -0.04
N LEU A 78 3.59 7.10 -0.19
CA LEU A 78 2.96 8.00 0.78
C LEU A 78 1.47 7.69 0.94
N TYR A 79 0.78 7.39 -0.17
CA TYR A 79 -0.61 6.95 -0.14
C TYR A 79 -0.77 5.63 0.65
N LEU A 80 0.10 4.64 0.44
CA LEU A 80 0.09 3.41 1.23
C LEU A 80 0.37 3.66 2.72
N LEU A 81 1.32 4.54 3.06
CA LEU A 81 1.59 4.93 4.44
C LEU A 81 0.36 5.54 5.11
N LYS A 82 -0.37 6.42 4.40
CA LYS A 82 -1.65 6.97 4.89
C LYS A 82 -2.66 5.86 5.20
N LEU A 83 -2.82 4.88 4.31
CA LEU A 83 -3.73 3.75 4.54
C LEU A 83 -3.32 2.91 5.76
N LEU A 84 -2.02 2.61 5.91
CA LEU A 84 -1.51 1.86 7.07
C LEU A 84 -1.70 2.62 8.39
N LEU A 85 -1.56 3.94 8.38
CA LEU A 85 -1.84 4.77 9.56
C LEU A 85 -3.31 4.69 9.96
N ILE A 86 -4.24 4.76 8.99
CA ILE A 86 -5.68 4.63 9.25
C ILE A 86 -5.98 3.22 9.78
N SER A 87 -5.42 2.18 9.18
CA SER A 87 -5.53 0.79 9.66
C SER A 87 -5.04 0.64 11.10
N ASN A 88 -3.89 1.21 11.45
CA ASN A 88 -3.36 1.13 12.81
C ASN A 88 -4.25 1.85 13.84
N LYS A 89 -4.83 3.00 13.46
CA LYS A 89 -5.81 3.70 14.31
C LYS A 89 -7.05 2.84 14.53
N LEU A 90 -7.58 2.25 13.46
CA LEU A 90 -8.75 1.38 13.52
C LEU A 90 -8.52 0.15 14.42
N ILE A 91 -7.35 -0.49 14.35
CA ILE A 91 -7.00 -1.63 15.24
C ILE A 91 -6.99 -1.20 16.71
N LYS A 92 -6.55 0.03 17.02
CA LYS A 92 -6.56 0.56 18.39
C LYS A 92 -7.98 0.87 18.88
N GLU A 93 -8.82 1.44 18.02
CA GLU A 93 -10.25 1.66 18.30
C GLU A 93 -10.97 0.33 18.60
N TYR A 94 -10.75 -0.69 17.76
CA TYR A 94 -11.26 -2.06 17.97
C TYR A 94 -10.84 -2.66 19.32
N LYS A 95 -9.60 -2.41 19.75
CA LYS A 95 -9.08 -2.90 21.04
C LYS A 95 -9.81 -2.28 22.24
N ASN A 96 -10.36 -1.09 22.08
CA ASN A 96 -11.08 -0.36 23.11
C ASN A 96 -12.57 -0.73 23.20
N GLY A 97 -13.08 -1.56 22.28
CA GLY A 97 -14.45 -2.11 22.34
C GLY A 97 -15.48 -1.38 21.49
N GLU A 98 -15.08 -0.35 20.75
CA GLU A 98 -15.92 0.30 19.74
C GLU A 98 -15.95 -0.60 18.50
N LEU A 99 -16.98 -1.45 18.37
CA LEU A 99 -16.98 -2.57 17.40
C LEU A 99 -18.01 -2.42 16.27
N LEU A 100 -19.03 -1.58 16.43
CA LEU A 100 -20.18 -1.49 15.53
C LEU A 100 -20.67 -0.04 15.43
N THR A 101 -19.87 0.79 14.77
CA THR A 101 -20.28 2.16 14.39
C THR A 101 -20.16 2.33 12.88
N ASP A 102 -21.00 3.22 12.33
CA ASP A 102 -20.93 3.58 10.90
C ASP A 102 -19.55 4.15 10.52
N GLU A 103 -18.87 4.81 11.45
CA GLU A 103 -17.53 5.36 11.23
C GLU A 103 -16.50 4.25 10.99
N ILE A 104 -16.57 3.15 11.74
CA ILE A 104 -15.70 1.99 11.55
C ILE A 104 -15.95 1.34 10.19
N THR A 105 -17.22 1.20 9.79
CA THR A 105 -17.58 0.69 8.46
C THR A 105 -16.97 1.55 7.37
N LYS A 106 -17.09 2.89 7.46
CA LYS A 106 -16.50 3.83 6.49
C LYS A 106 -14.97 3.72 6.44
N LYS A 107 -14.30 3.62 7.60
CA LYS A 107 -12.84 3.44 7.67
C LYS A 107 -12.41 2.11 7.03
N LEU A 108 -13.10 1.00 7.29
CA LEU A 108 -12.81 -0.29 6.67
C LEU A 108 -13.00 -0.23 5.15
N THR A 109 -14.09 0.35 4.66
CA THR A 109 -14.31 0.52 3.21
C THR A 109 -13.19 1.32 2.57
N LEU A 110 -12.82 2.46 3.16
CA LEU A 110 -11.72 3.30 2.67
C LEU A 110 -10.39 2.55 2.64
N ILE A 111 -10.06 1.81 3.69
CA ILE A 111 -8.83 1.01 3.74
C ILE A 111 -8.87 -0.06 2.65
N GLY A 112 -9.97 -0.81 2.55
CA GLY A 112 -10.12 -1.92 1.63
C GLY A 112 -10.02 -1.50 0.17
N GLU A 113 -10.80 -0.49 -0.24
CA GLU A 113 -10.70 0.13 -1.57
C GLU A 113 -9.32 0.75 -1.79
N GLY A 114 -8.76 1.36 -0.76
CA GLY A 114 -7.44 1.98 -0.83
C GLY A 114 -6.34 0.99 -1.17
N PHE A 115 -6.33 -0.19 -0.55
CA PHE A 115 -5.38 -1.26 -0.86
C PHE A 115 -5.53 -1.78 -2.30
N LEU A 116 -6.77 -1.92 -2.79
CA LEU A 116 -7.04 -2.31 -4.18
C LEU A 116 -6.49 -1.27 -5.17
N ASN A 117 -6.81 0.00 -4.93
CA ASN A 117 -6.37 1.12 -5.77
C ASN A 117 -4.85 1.27 -5.77
N TYR A 118 -4.20 1.11 -4.61
CA TYR A 118 -2.75 1.11 -4.51
C TYR A 118 -2.14 -0.04 -5.32
N GLY A 119 -2.65 -1.26 -5.17
CA GLY A 119 -2.15 -2.43 -5.89
C GLY A 119 -2.24 -2.26 -7.41
N LEU A 120 -3.39 -1.81 -7.90
CA LEU A 120 -3.61 -1.54 -9.33
C LEU A 120 -2.73 -0.41 -9.85
N SER A 121 -2.61 0.70 -9.10
CA SER A 121 -1.78 1.84 -9.49
C SER A 121 -0.30 1.47 -9.50
N TYR A 122 0.16 0.65 -8.55
CA TYR A 122 1.53 0.14 -8.51
C TYR A 122 1.80 -0.75 -9.73
N ALA A 123 0.88 -1.66 -10.04
CA ALA A 123 0.97 -2.51 -11.23
C ALA A 123 1.00 -1.69 -12.51
N ALA A 124 0.07 -0.74 -12.67
CA ALA A 124 0.03 0.14 -13.82
C ALA A 124 1.33 0.94 -13.98
N LEU A 125 1.85 1.54 -12.90
CA LEU A 125 3.09 2.32 -12.94
C LEU A 125 4.28 1.47 -13.43
N PHE A 126 4.47 0.28 -12.86
CA PHE A 126 5.59 -0.59 -13.23
C PHE A 126 5.42 -1.22 -14.61
N MET A 127 4.20 -1.57 -15.03
CA MET A 127 3.96 -2.08 -16.37
C MET A 127 4.15 -0.98 -17.42
N ILE A 128 3.59 0.22 -17.20
CA ILE A 128 3.72 1.34 -18.15
C ILE A 128 5.20 1.75 -18.25
N ILE A 129 5.84 2.05 -17.12
CA ILE A 129 7.23 2.52 -17.14
C ILE A 129 8.19 1.40 -17.56
N GLY A 130 8.04 0.21 -16.98
CA GLY A 130 8.92 -0.92 -17.23
C GLY A 130 8.84 -1.44 -18.66
N VAL A 131 7.63 -1.68 -19.19
CA VAL A 131 7.45 -2.27 -20.52
C VAL A 131 7.70 -1.25 -21.62
N PHE A 132 7.12 -0.04 -21.55
CA PHE A 132 7.19 0.90 -22.67
C PHE A 132 8.48 1.71 -22.73
N PHE A 133 9.12 2.00 -21.58
CA PHE A 133 10.28 2.89 -21.56
C PHE A 133 11.61 2.18 -21.25
N TYR A 134 11.58 1.12 -20.46
CA TYR A 134 12.77 0.31 -20.16
C TYR A 134 12.82 -1.01 -20.94
N ASN A 135 11.80 -1.29 -21.76
CA ASN A 135 11.65 -2.54 -22.51
C ASN A 135 11.87 -3.77 -21.62
N ASN A 136 11.31 -3.74 -20.41
CA ASN A 136 11.43 -4.79 -19.42
C ASN A 136 10.10 -5.54 -19.28
N VAL A 137 9.89 -6.57 -20.11
CA VAL A 137 8.70 -7.43 -20.06
C VAL A 137 8.54 -8.15 -18.71
N SER A 138 9.65 -8.42 -17.99
CA SER A 138 9.57 -9.05 -16.66
C SER A 138 8.83 -8.18 -15.64
N SER A 139 8.72 -6.87 -15.89
CA SER A 139 7.98 -5.95 -15.01
C SER A 139 6.52 -6.38 -14.83
N ILE A 140 5.94 -7.11 -15.78
CA ILE A 140 4.58 -7.67 -15.65
C ILE A 140 4.58 -8.74 -14.56
N THR A 141 5.49 -9.71 -14.64
CA THR A 141 5.54 -10.83 -13.69
C THR A 141 6.04 -10.42 -12.32
N ASP A 142 6.98 -9.48 -12.25
CA ASP A 142 7.62 -9.05 -11.00
C ASP A 142 6.63 -8.29 -10.08
N VAL A 143 5.56 -7.72 -10.64
CA VAL A 143 4.58 -6.93 -9.90
C VAL A 143 3.37 -7.75 -9.45
N LEU A 144 3.07 -8.86 -10.13
CA LEU A 144 1.94 -9.74 -9.81
C LEU A 144 1.88 -10.15 -8.33
N PRO A 145 2.96 -10.56 -7.66
CA PRO A 145 2.89 -10.95 -6.25
C PRO A 145 2.35 -9.83 -5.36
N ARG A 146 2.80 -8.59 -5.58
CA ARG A 146 2.35 -7.43 -4.81
C ARG A 146 0.89 -7.10 -5.11
N LEU A 147 0.49 -7.14 -6.39
CA LEU A 147 -0.89 -6.91 -6.79
C LEU A 147 -1.84 -7.91 -6.13
N ILE A 148 -1.49 -9.20 -6.16
CA ILE A 148 -2.29 -10.28 -5.54
C ILE A 148 -2.41 -10.07 -4.03
N VAL A 149 -1.31 -9.75 -3.35
CA VAL A 149 -1.32 -9.47 -1.91
C VAL A 149 -2.24 -8.30 -1.58
N CYS A 150 -2.12 -7.18 -2.28
CA CYS A 150 -3.00 -6.02 -2.10
C CYS A 150 -4.46 -6.35 -2.42
N PHE A 151 -4.70 -7.18 -3.43
CA PHE A 151 -6.04 -7.63 -3.81
C PHE A 151 -6.70 -8.46 -2.71
N ILE A 152 -6.01 -9.48 -2.21
CA ILE A 152 -6.50 -10.36 -1.15
C ILE A 152 -6.78 -9.54 0.12
N PHE A 153 -5.83 -8.73 0.57
CA PHE A 153 -6.03 -7.89 1.77
C PHE A 153 -7.16 -6.88 1.57
N GLY A 154 -7.21 -6.19 0.44
CA GLY A 154 -8.27 -5.24 0.14
C GLY A 154 -9.64 -5.88 0.18
N LYS A 155 -9.82 -7.05 -0.47
CA LYS A 155 -11.08 -7.79 -0.47
C LYS A 155 -11.47 -8.33 0.90
N LEU A 156 -10.52 -8.84 1.68
CA LEU A 156 -10.79 -9.29 3.06
C LEU A 156 -11.26 -8.14 3.95
N ILE A 157 -10.65 -6.96 3.83
CA ILE A 157 -11.04 -5.78 4.59
C ILE A 157 -12.43 -5.30 4.16
N LEU A 158 -12.75 -5.32 2.87
CA LEU A 158 -14.09 -5.00 2.37
C LEU A 158 -15.15 -6.00 2.82
N LEU A 159 -14.80 -7.28 2.93
CA LEU A 159 -15.68 -8.28 3.52
C LEU A 159 -16.00 -7.94 4.99
N LEU A 160 -14.98 -7.55 5.77
CA LEU A 160 -15.18 -7.08 7.14
C LEU A 160 -16.05 -5.81 7.20
N ALA A 161 -15.88 -4.89 6.26
CA ALA A 161 -16.72 -3.70 6.15
C ALA A 161 -18.19 -4.07 5.89
N ALA A 162 -18.45 -5.02 4.98
CA ALA A 162 -19.80 -5.49 4.68
C ALA A 162 -20.46 -6.19 5.88
N ILE A 163 -19.69 -6.99 6.63
CA ILE A 163 -20.15 -7.63 7.87
C ILE A 163 -20.46 -6.57 8.94
N SER A 164 -19.56 -5.60 9.14
CA SER A 164 -19.76 -4.51 10.10
C SER A 164 -21.01 -3.70 9.78
N LYS A 165 -21.22 -3.36 8.50
CA LYS A 165 -22.43 -2.66 8.04
C LYS A 165 -23.71 -3.41 8.40
N LYS A 166 -23.76 -4.73 8.13
CA LYS A 166 -24.91 -5.56 8.53
C LYS A 166 -25.09 -5.61 10.04
N GLY A 167 -24.00 -5.68 10.81
CA GLY A 167 -24.05 -5.66 12.27
C GLY A 167 -24.58 -4.35 12.84
N VAL A 168 -24.24 -3.20 12.23
CA VAL A 168 -24.78 -1.89 12.61
C VAL A 168 -26.28 -1.81 12.34
N LEU A 169 -26.74 -2.27 11.17
CA LEU A 169 -28.17 -2.30 10.83
C LEU A 169 -28.97 -3.16 11.80
N LEU A 170 -28.50 -4.37 12.12
CA LEU A 170 -29.16 -5.26 13.08
C LEU A 170 -29.24 -4.65 14.48
N LYS A 171 -28.21 -3.91 14.90
CA LYS A 171 -28.23 -3.20 16.18
C LYS A 171 -29.28 -2.07 16.17
N GLN A 172 -29.35 -1.29 15.09
CA GLN A 172 -30.36 -0.24 14.94
C GLN A 172 -31.79 -0.80 14.92
N GLU A 173 -32.02 -1.90 14.18
CA GLU A 173 -33.33 -2.57 14.15
C GLU A 173 -33.73 -3.09 15.54
N ASN A 174 -32.80 -3.71 16.27
CA ASN A 174 -33.05 -4.19 17.63
C ASN A 174 -33.34 -3.05 18.61
N ASP A 175 -32.58 -1.95 18.54
CA ASP A 175 -32.79 -0.75 19.37
C ASP A 175 -34.11 -0.03 19.04
N LEU A 176 -34.69 -0.25 17.84
CA LEU A 176 -36.00 0.27 17.42
C LEU A 176 -37.18 -0.66 17.75
N THR A 177 -36.92 -1.94 18.00
CA THR A 177 -37.95 -2.98 18.24
C THR A 177 -38.19 -3.22 19.74
N ILE A 178 -37.19 -2.98 20.57
CA ILE A 178 -37.29 -2.98 22.05
C ILE A 178 -37.88 -1.65 22.52
#